data_AF-A0A7K3DH48-F1
#
_entry.id   AF-A0A7K3DH48-F1
#
_cell.length_a   1.000
_cell.length_b   1.000
_cell.length_c   1.000
_cell.angle_alpha   90.00
_cell.angle_beta   90.00
_cell.angle_gamma   90.00
#
_symmetry.space_group_name_H-M   'P 1'
#
loop_
_entity.id
_entity.type
_entity.pdbx_description
1 polymer ?
#
loop_
_entity_poly.entity_id
_entity_poly.type
_entity_poly.pdbx_seq_one_letter_code
_entity_poly.pdbx_strand_id
1 'polypeptide(L)'
;MTDREPPRRRVPAPARPAGTGRPGPQRRPGPGSRPPVRRPRPSGPKGAAPLRLGSPRPRLRMVSLGLTLVLLVFVVRLLQVQGVDANAYAAKAELNRYVSHTIAAERGGITDRSGVALATSVDAYDITADPTLFTEKVTGVKDAP
;
A
#
# COMPACT_ATOMS: atom_id res chain seq x y z
N MET A 1 -28.88 6.62 11.21
CA MET A 1 -29.40 5.49 10.41
C MET A 1 -28.20 4.66 10.00
N THR A 2 -27.97 3.57 10.73
CA THR A 2 -26.75 2.77 10.66
C THR A 2 -27.19 1.34 10.41
N ASP A 3 -27.12 0.89 9.16
CA ASP A 3 -27.47 -0.47 8.77
C ASP A 3 -26.33 -1.42 9.16
N ARG A 4 -26.54 -2.16 10.25
CA ARG A 4 -25.75 -3.33 10.63
C ARG A 4 -26.54 -4.56 10.20
N GLU A 5 -26.15 -5.16 9.08
CA GLU A 5 -26.70 -6.42 8.61
C GLU A 5 -26.20 -7.59 9.49
N PRO A 6 -27.09 -8.43 10.06
CA PRO A 6 -26.70 -9.55 10.91
C PRO A 6 -26.38 -10.84 10.11
N PRO A 7 -25.45 -11.69 10.58
CA PRO A 7 -25.01 -12.89 9.88
C PRO A 7 -26.08 -14.00 9.89
N ARG A 8 -26.33 -14.60 8.72
CA ARG A 8 -27.32 -15.67 8.51
C ARG A 8 -26.94 -16.96 9.24
N ARG A 9 -27.86 -17.38 10.11
CA ARG A 9 -27.91 -18.60 10.94
C ARG A 9 -27.93 -19.87 10.08
N ARG A 10 -27.00 -20.80 10.32
CA ARG A 10 -27.06 -22.19 9.81
C ARG A 10 -28.17 -22.93 10.55
N VAL A 11 -29.13 -23.49 9.81
CA VAL A 11 -30.16 -24.40 10.34
C VAL A 11 -29.88 -25.83 9.88
N PRO A 12 -29.95 -26.84 10.77
CA PRO A 12 -29.80 -28.26 10.43
C PRO A 12 -31.01 -28.82 9.68
N ALA A 13 -30.76 -29.83 8.85
CA ALA A 13 -31.76 -30.54 8.05
C ALA A 13 -32.80 -31.29 8.90
N PRO A 14 -34.07 -31.39 8.48
CA PRO A 14 -35.03 -32.29 9.10
C PRO A 14 -34.93 -33.71 8.54
N ALA A 15 -35.08 -34.66 9.46
CA ALA A 15 -34.98 -36.10 9.27
C ALA A 15 -36.20 -36.72 8.56
N ARG A 16 -35.93 -37.86 7.94
CA ARG A 16 -36.83 -38.77 7.23
C ARG A 16 -37.81 -39.48 8.19
N PRO A 17 -39.08 -39.72 7.80
CA PRO A 17 -39.89 -40.76 8.43
C PRO A 17 -39.80 -42.07 7.64
N ALA A 18 -39.52 -43.15 8.36
CA ALA A 18 -39.75 -44.52 7.94
C ALA A 18 -41.22 -44.90 8.22
N GLY A 19 -41.87 -45.58 7.27
CA GLY A 19 -43.27 -46.00 7.37
C GLY A 19 -43.48 -47.41 6.80
N THR A 20 -43.46 -48.39 7.70
CA THR A 20 -44.27 -49.62 7.81
C THR A 20 -45.00 -50.20 6.58
N GLY A 21 -44.51 -51.38 6.18
CA GLY A 21 -45.21 -52.66 5.91
C GLY A 21 -46.67 -52.73 5.42
N ARG A 22 -46.85 -53.42 4.27
CA ARG A 22 -48.06 -54.22 3.96
C ARG A 22 -47.71 -55.32 2.94
N PRO A 23 -48.08 -56.60 3.16
CA PRO A 23 -47.78 -57.67 2.20
C PRO A 23 -48.96 -58.03 1.28
N GLY A 24 -48.65 -58.36 0.01
CA GLY A 24 -49.41 -59.22 -0.91
C GLY A 24 -50.15 -58.51 -2.08
N PRO A 25 -50.49 -59.22 -3.20
CA PRO A 25 -50.14 -60.58 -3.60
C PRO A 25 -49.47 -60.72 -4.98
N GLN A 26 -48.87 -61.90 -5.17
CA GLN A 26 -48.37 -62.52 -6.41
C GLN A 26 -49.29 -62.30 -7.64
N ARG A 27 -48.74 -61.81 -8.75
CA ARG A 27 -49.37 -61.93 -10.08
C ARG A 27 -48.47 -62.74 -11.03
N ARG A 28 -49.12 -63.70 -11.67
CA ARG A 28 -48.60 -64.80 -12.50
C ARG A 28 -47.89 -64.31 -13.77
N PRO A 29 -46.85 -65.00 -14.28
CA PRO A 29 -46.28 -64.74 -15.59
C PRO A 29 -47.20 -65.31 -16.69
N GLY A 30 -47.67 -64.45 -17.59
CA GLY A 30 -48.31 -64.87 -18.83
C GLY A 30 -47.27 -65.23 -19.90
N PRO A 31 -47.49 -66.25 -20.75
CA PRO A 31 -46.57 -66.65 -21.79
C PRO A 31 -46.70 -65.68 -22.98
N GLY A 32 -45.72 -64.79 -23.11
CA GLY A 32 -45.63 -63.80 -24.18
C GLY A 32 -44.17 -63.62 -24.58
N SER A 33 -43.63 -64.61 -25.26
CA SER A 33 -42.27 -64.66 -25.76
C SER A 33 -42.05 -63.65 -26.89
N ARG A 34 -41.61 -62.43 -26.54
CA ARG A 34 -40.95 -61.52 -27.48
C ARG A 34 -39.71 -60.92 -26.78
N PRO A 35 -38.49 -61.14 -27.29
CA PRO A 35 -37.30 -60.58 -26.68
C PRO A 35 -37.32 -59.05 -26.84
N PRO A 36 -37.06 -58.26 -25.77
CA PRO A 36 -36.84 -56.84 -25.94
C PRO A 36 -35.50 -56.66 -26.66
N VAL A 37 -35.55 -56.10 -27.88
CA VAL A 37 -34.37 -55.61 -28.59
C VAL A 37 -33.67 -54.60 -27.68
N ARG A 38 -32.52 -55.00 -27.12
CA ARG A 38 -31.67 -54.17 -26.28
C ARG A 38 -31.11 -53.05 -27.17
N ARG A 39 -31.73 -51.87 -27.15
CA ARG A 39 -31.10 -50.68 -27.73
C ARG A 39 -29.80 -50.40 -26.96
N PRO A 40 -28.65 -50.22 -27.62
CA PRO A 40 -27.44 -49.78 -26.94
C PRO A 40 -27.74 -48.40 -26.33
N ARG A 41 -27.70 -48.30 -25.01
CA ARG A 41 -27.67 -47.00 -24.34
C ARG A 41 -26.36 -46.32 -24.76
N PRO A 42 -26.37 -45.08 -25.26
CA PRO A 42 -25.13 -44.36 -25.42
C PRO A 42 -24.45 -44.32 -24.06
N SER A 43 -23.21 -44.80 -24.02
CA SER A 43 -22.32 -44.62 -22.88
C SER A 43 -22.29 -43.13 -22.58
N GLY A 44 -22.93 -42.70 -21.49
CA GLY A 44 -22.81 -41.32 -21.02
C GLY A 44 -21.32 -40.96 -20.88
N PRO A 45 -20.95 -39.70 -21.13
CA PRO A 45 -19.56 -39.28 -21.06
C PRO A 45 -19.01 -39.70 -19.70
N LYS A 46 -17.97 -40.54 -19.71
CA LYS A 46 -17.21 -40.87 -18.50
C LYS A 46 -16.80 -39.53 -17.90
N GLY A 47 -17.34 -39.21 -16.73
CA GLY A 47 -17.11 -37.93 -16.08
C GLY A 47 -15.62 -37.62 -16.11
N ALA A 48 -15.28 -36.46 -16.66
CA ALA A 48 -13.91 -35.98 -16.67
C ALA A 48 -13.38 -36.06 -15.24
N ALA A 49 -12.26 -36.77 -15.05
CA ALA A 49 -11.62 -36.86 -13.75
C ALA A 49 -11.41 -35.42 -13.23
N PRO A 50 -11.76 -35.12 -11.97
CA PRO A 50 -11.59 -33.77 -11.45
C PRO A 50 -10.11 -33.41 -11.55
N LEU A 51 -9.80 -32.33 -12.27
CA LEU A 51 -8.46 -31.77 -12.35
C LEU A 51 -8.01 -31.48 -10.92
N ARG A 52 -7.01 -32.23 -10.43
CA ARG A 52 -6.37 -31.96 -9.14
C ARG A 52 -5.63 -30.63 -9.25
N LEU A 53 -6.29 -29.54 -8.84
CA LEU A 53 -5.61 -28.27 -8.60
C LEU A 53 -4.58 -28.50 -7.50
N GLY A 54 -3.30 -28.35 -7.84
CA GLY A 54 -2.19 -28.56 -6.92
C GLY A 54 -2.36 -27.74 -5.65
N SER A 55 -1.93 -28.28 -4.50
CA SER A 55 -2.13 -27.63 -3.20
C SER A 55 -1.36 -26.30 -3.13
N PRO A 56 -2.04 -25.13 -3.04
CA PRO A 56 -1.37 -23.82 -3.08
C PRO A 56 -0.79 -23.44 -1.72
N ARG A 57 -1.26 -24.08 -0.63
CA ARG A 57 -0.88 -23.78 0.76
C ARG A 57 0.64 -23.77 1.03
N PRO A 58 1.45 -24.77 0.62
CA PRO A 58 2.89 -24.73 0.84
C PRO A 58 3.59 -23.60 0.07
N ARG A 59 3.14 -23.31 -1.17
CA ARG A 59 3.70 -22.24 -1.99
C ARG A 59 3.40 -20.86 -1.40
N LEU A 60 2.15 -20.63 -0.97
CA LEU A 60 1.74 -19.39 -0.31
C LEU A 60 2.51 -19.17 0.99
N ARG A 61 2.76 -20.22 1.79
CA ARG A 61 3.57 -20.14 3.01
C ARG A 61 5.02 -19.73 2.73
N MET A 62 5.65 -20.34 1.72
CA MET A 62 7.01 -19.95 1.32
C MET A 62 7.08 -18.50 0.84
N VAL A 63 6.14 -18.07 0.01
CA VAL A 63 6.07 -16.67 -0.47
C VAL A 63 5.84 -15.71 0.69
N SER A 64 4.90 -16.02 1.60
CA SER A 64 4.66 -15.19 2.77
C SER A 64 5.89 -15.10 3.68
N LEU A 65 6.60 -16.22 3.90
CA LEU A 65 7.81 -16.24 4.71
C LEU A 65 8.90 -15.37 4.07
N GLY A 66 9.12 -15.51 2.76
CA GLY A 66 10.06 -14.67 2.03
C GLY A 66 9.72 -13.20 2.12
N LEU A 67 8.45 -12.83 1.92
CA LEU A 67 7.98 -11.45 2.03
C LEU A 67 8.17 -10.89 3.45
N THR A 68 7.86 -11.67 4.49
CA THR A 68 8.06 -11.27 5.89
C THR A 68 9.54 -11.05 6.19
N LEU A 69 10.44 -11.90 5.70
CA LEU A 69 11.89 -11.71 5.87
C LEU A 69 12.37 -10.43 5.20
N VAL A 70 11.91 -10.14 3.98
CA VAL A 70 12.23 -8.89 3.28
C VAL A 70 11.73 -7.68 4.08
N LEU A 71 10.48 -7.71 4.56
CA LEU A 71 9.94 -6.64 5.41
C LEU A 71 10.75 -6.46 6.70
N LEU A 72 11.19 -7.55 7.34
CA LEU A 72 12.04 -7.50 8.53
C LEU A 72 13.37 -6.81 8.25
N VAL A 73 14.01 -7.07 7.11
CA VAL A 73 15.24 -6.37 6.71
C VAL A 73 14.99 -4.86 6.59
N PHE A 74 13.87 -4.46 5.99
CA PHE A 74 13.50 -3.04 5.91
C PHE A 74 13.24 -2.43 7.29
N VAL A 75 12.55 -3.13 8.20
CA VAL A 75 12.33 -2.66 9.58
C VAL A 75 13.66 -2.47 10.31
N VAL A 76 14.57 -3.45 10.23
CA VAL A 76 15.91 -3.34 10.82
C VAL A 76 16.66 -2.15 10.21
N ARG A 77 16.62 -1.98 8.89
CA ARG A 77 17.27 -0.85 8.22
C ARG A 77 16.67 0.49 8.65
N LEU A 78 15.36 0.57 8.81
CA LEU A 78 14.68 1.78 9.29
C LEU A 78 15.06 2.10 10.73
N LEU A 79 15.12 1.10 11.62
CA LEU A 79 15.59 1.27 12.99
C LEU A 79 17.06 1.69 13.07
N GLN A 80 17.92 1.18 12.17
CA GLN A 80 19.29 1.68 12.04
C GLN A 80 19.29 3.16 11.63
N VAL A 81 18.55 3.53 10.58
CA VAL A 81 18.48 4.90 10.04
C VAL A 81 17.91 5.89 11.06
N GLN A 82 16.90 5.47 11.83
CA GLN A 82 16.18 6.34 12.78
C GLN A 82 16.78 6.32 14.18
N GLY A 83 17.40 5.21 14.61
CA GLY A 83 17.90 5.01 15.97
C GLY A 83 19.42 5.15 16.14
N VAL A 84 20.22 4.71 15.16
CA VAL A 84 21.69 4.76 15.20
C VAL A 84 22.21 5.95 14.39
N ASP A 85 21.61 6.15 13.22
CA ASP A 85 21.94 7.17 12.24
C ASP A 85 21.33 8.54 12.57
N ALA A 86 20.44 8.67 13.56
CA ALA A 86 20.04 9.98 14.05
C ALA A 86 21.24 10.78 14.57
N ASN A 87 22.21 10.13 15.24
CA ASN A 87 23.43 10.81 15.71
C ASN A 87 24.44 11.04 14.58
N ALA A 88 24.59 10.09 13.64
CA ALA A 88 25.57 10.21 12.55
C ALA A 88 25.10 11.12 11.40
N TYR A 89 23.80 11.17 11.11
CA TYR A 89 23.20 12.13 10.17
C TYR A 89 22.86 13.46 10.83
N ALA A 90 22.62 13.57 12.14
CA ALA A 90 22.60 14.89 12.81
C ALA A 90 23.96 15.57 12.68
N ALA A 91 25.06 14.83 12.88
CA ALA A 91 26.42 15.35 12.68
C ALA A 91 26.71 15.73 11.22
N LYS A 92 26.15 15.00 10.23
CA LYS A 92 26.28 15.36 8.80
C LYS A 92 25.31 16.45 8.34
N ALA A 93 24.17 16.61 9.01
CA ALA A 93 23.20 17.67 8.75
C ALA A 93 23.61 18.99 9.40
N GLU A 94 24.44 18.98 10.45
CA GLU A 94 25.07 20.18 11.00
C GLU A 94 25.86 20.96 9.94
N LEU A 95 26.60 20.24 9.08
CA LEU A 95 27.42 20.87 8.03
C LEU A 95 26.59 21.63 6.97
N ASN A 96 25.32 21.27 6.77
CA ASN A 96 24.42 21.95 5.83
C ASN A 96 23.44 22.92 6.51
N ARG A 97 23.41 22.97 7.84
CA ARG A 97 22.49 23.83 8.60
C ARG A 97 23.11 25.19 8.93
N TYR A 98 24.42 25.26 9.05
CA TYR A 98 25.14 26.49 9.38
C TYR A 98 25.89 27.02 8.16
N VAL A 99 25.36 28.05 7.52
CA VAL A 99 26.14 28.86 6.58
C VAL A 99 26.97 29.83 7.42
N SER A 100 28.26 29.56 7.52
CA SER A 100 29.19 30.49 8.18
C SER A 100 29.34 31.75 7.32
N HIS A 101 28.68 32.83 7.74
CA HIS A 101 28.91 34.15 7.16
C HIS A 101 29.96 34.90 7.99
N THR A 102 31.09 35.23 7.35
CA THR A 102 32.09 36.08 7.97
C THR A 102 31.56 37.50 8.03
N ILE A 103 31.38 38.03 9.25
CA ILE A 103 31.02 39.44 9.45
C ILE A 103 32.29 40.26 9.22
N ALA A 104 32.25 41.17 8.25
CA ALA A 104 33.35 42.10 8.02
C ALA A 104 33.47 43.05 9.23
N ALA A 105 34.69 43.31 9.69
CA ALA A 105 34.92 44.29 10.73
C ALA A 105 34.71 45.71 10.16
N GLU A 106 33.99 46.55 10.88
CA GLU A 106 33.85 47.96 10.53
C GLU A 106 35.19 48.70 10.69
N ARG A 107 35.52 49.55 9.72
CA ARG A 107 36.72 50.39 9.78
C ARG A 107 36.46 51.56 10.73
N GLY A 108 37.35 51.75 11.70
CA GLY A 108 37.32 52.92 12.58
C GLY A 108 37.44 54.23 11.80
N GLY A 109 36.71 55.25 12.25
CA GLY A 109 36.82 56.60 11.70
C GLY A 109 38.18 57.23 11.99
N ILE A 110 38.68 58.06 11.07
CA ILE A 110 39.90 58.86 11.30
C ILE A 110 39.48 60.20 11.88
N THR A 111 39.99 60.55 13.06
CA THR A 111 39.75 61.84 13.71
C THR A 111 41.03 62.67 13.78
N ASP A 112 40.92 64.00 13.66
CA ASP A 112 42.01 64.94 13.95
C ASP A 112 42.31 65.01 15.48
N ARG A 113 43.41 65.66 15.87
CA ARG A 113 43.78 65.97 17.26
C ARG A 113 42.69 66.70 18.05
N SER A 114 41.81 67.43 17.35
CA SER A 114 40.67 68.14 17.92
C SER A 114 39.41 67.26 18.06
N GLY A 115 39.46 66.01 17.61
CA GLY A 115 38.35 65.06 17.63
C GLY A 115 37.40 65.14 16.44
N VAL A 116 37.66 66.02 15.47
CA VAL A 116 36.82 66.15 14.26
C VAL A 116 37.04 64.97 13.32
N ALA A 117 35.96 64.30 12.90
CA ALA A 117 36.00 63.16 11.98
C ALA A 117 36.35 63.61 10.55
N LEU A 118 37.38 63.02 9.98
CA LEU A 118 37.86 63.26 8.62
C LEU A 118 37.40 62.18 7.63
N ALA A 119 37.23 60.94 8.10
CA ALA A 119 36.71 59.85 7.29
C ALA A 119 35.97 58.86 8.19
N THR A 120 34.75 58.47 7.78
CA THR A 120 33.93 57.45 8.46
C THR A 120 33.34 56.50 7.44
N SER A 121 33.05 55.27 7.87
CA SER A 121 32.25 54.31 7.12
C SER A 121 30.77 54.52 7.47
N VAL A 122 29.88 54.37 6.48
CA VAL A 122 28.42 54.41 6.63
C VAL A 122 27.79 53.28 5.82
N ASP A 123 26.65 52.78 6.25
CA ASP A 123 25.94 51.72 5.55
C ASP A 123 25.39 52.22 4.21
N ALA A 124 25.64 51.45 3.16
CA ALA A 124 25.08 51.67 1.83
C ALA A 124 24.07 50.56 1.52
N TYR A 125 22.93 50.94 0.94
CA TYR A 125 21.87 50.03 0.54
C TYR A 125 21.72 50.04 -0.97
N ASP A 126 21.94 48.90 -1.60
CA ASP A 126 21.63 48.68 -3.01
C ASP A 126 20.26 48.03 -3.14
N ILE A 127 19.33 48.71 -3.81
CA ILE A 127 18.00 48.18 -4.11
C ILE A 127 18.06 47.52 -5.48
N THR A 128 17.99 46.20 -5.53
CA THR A 128 17.91 45.43 -6.77
C THR A 128 16.50 44.87 -6.95
N ALA A 129 15.86 45.16 -8.08
CA ALA A 129 14.61 44.55 -8.49
C ALA A 129 14.84 43.70 -9.76
N ASP A 130 14.49 42.42 -9.70
CA ASP A 130 14.53 41.52 -10.85
C ASP A 130 13.18 41.56 -11.59
N PRO A 131 13.11 42.11 -12.81
CA PRO A 131 11.86 42.19 -13.58
C PRO A 131 11.24 40.82 -13.88
N THR A 132 12.04 39.75 -13.92
CA THR A 132 11.55 38.41 -14.28
C THR A 132 10.64 37.79 -13.21
N LEU A 133 10.75 38.28 -11.96
CA LEU A 133 9.91 37.86 -10.84
C LEU A 133 8.52 38.50 -10.85
N PHE A 134 8.27 39.49 -11.72
CA PHE A 134 6.99 40.18 -11.84
C PHE A 134 6.09 39.62 -12.95
N THR A 135 6.38 38.44 -13.48
CA THR A 135 5.53 37.83 -14.50
C THR A 135 4.21 37.28 -13.91
N GLU A 136 3.11 37.35 -14.66
CA GLU A 136 1.78 36.84 -14.24
C GLU A 136 1.83 35.39 -13.72
N LYS A 137 2.71 34.56 -14.31
CA LYS A 137 2.88 33.14 -13.94
C LYS A 137 3.43 32.95 -12.53
N VAL A 138 4.22 33.92 -12.03
CA VAL A 138 4.89 33.85 -10.73
C VAL A 138 4.06 34.56 -9.66
N THR A 139 3.43 35.69 -10.00
CA THR A 139 2.65 36.51 -9.07
C THR A 139 1.18 36.09 -8.97
N GLY A 140 0.65 35.37 -9.96
CA GLY A 140 -0.77 34.97 -10.03
C GLY A 140 -1.73 36.13 -10.27
N VAL A 141 -1.21 37.33 -10.55
CA VAL A 141 -1.98 38.55 -10.84
C VAL A 141 -1.90 38.78 -12.35
N LYS A 142 -3.07 38.97 -12.99
CA LYS A 142 -3.18 39.19 -14.44
C LYS A 142 -2.51 40.48 -14.94
N ASP A 143 -2.39 41.49 -14.09
CA ASP A 143 -1.82 42.80 -14.44
C ASP A 143 -0.48 43.03 -13.73
N ALA A 144 0.35 41.99 -13.64
CA ALA A 144 1.71 42.15 -13.15
C ALA A 144 2.57 42.90 -14.22
N PRO A 145 3.44 43.84 -13.83
CA PRO A 145 4.12 44.75 -14.75
C PRO A 145 5.12 44.07 -15.70
#